data_AF-A0AA35T9T0-F1
#
_entry.id   AF-A0AA35T9T0-F1
#
_cell.length_a   1.000
_cell.length_b   1.000
_cell.length_c   1.000
_cell.angle_alpha   90.00
_cell.angle_beta   90.00
_cell.angle_gamma   90.00
#
_symmetry.space_group_name_H-M   'P 1'
#
loop_
_entity.id
_entity.type
_entity.pdbx_description
1 polymer ?
#
loop_
_entity_poly.entity_id
_entity_poly.type
_entity_poly.pdbx_seq_one_letter_code
_entity_poly.pdbx_strand_id
1 'polypeptide(L)' 'MAENTEGSVDSNSSKTDKTPEFRFSRAPSLEDIRVMQSRFAAERDWEQFHTPRNLLLALVGEVGELSEIL' A
#
# COMPACT_ATOMS: atom_id res chain seq x y z
N MET A 1 -40.93 -47.17 -12.78
CA MET A 1 -41.54 -46.72 -14.05
C MET A 1 -41.12 -45.26 -14.26
N ALA A 2 -40.31 -45.02 -15.31
CA ALA A 2 -39.85 -43.75 -15.92
C ALA A 2 -39.26 -42.69 -14.95
N GLU A 3 -37.97 -42.32 -14.92
CA GLU A 3 -36.93 -42.11 -15.96
C GLU A 3 -37.33 -41.13 -17.09
N ASN A 4 -36.75 -39.92 -17.00
CA ASN A 4 -36.13 -39.07 -18.03
C ASN A 4 -36.17 -37.61 -17.54
N THR A 5 -35.06 -36.98 -17.16
CA THR A 5 -33.93 -36.52 -18.00
C THR A 5 -34.34 -35.38 -18.93
N GLU A 6 -34.05 -34.16 -18.48
CA GLU A 6 -33.44 -33.15 -19.34
C GLU A 6 -32.28 -32.52 -18.55
N GLY A 7 -31.06 -32.92 -18.92
CA GLY A 7 -29.86 -32.19 -18.58
C GLY A 7 -29.58 -31.12 -19.63
N SER A 8 -29.05 -29.99 -19.19
CA SER A 8 -28.10 -29.14 -19.91
C SER A 8 -27.46 -28.26 -18.84
N VAL A 9 -26.24 -28.57 -18.36
CA VAL A 9 -24.98 -28.07 -18.96
C VAL A 9 -25.09 -26.54 -19.05
N ASP A 10 -24.53 -25.78 -18.11
CA ASP A 10 -23.10 -25.51 -18.14
C ASP A 10 -22.40 -25.48 -16.78
N SER A 11 -21.49 -26.44 -16.66
CA SER A 11 -20.23 -26.29 -15.96
C SER A 11 -19.52 -25.02 -16.42
N ASN A 12 -19.59 -23.95 -15.66
CA ASN A 12 -18.47 -23.04 -15.61
C ASN A 12 -18.16 -22.67 -14.16
N SER A 13 -17.47 -23.61 -13.51
CA SER A 13 -16.39 -23.27 -12.60
C SER A 13 -15.47 -22.32 -13.37
N SER A 14 -15.79 -21.03 -13.35
CA SER A 14 -14.85 -19.97 -13.66
C SER A 14 -13.79 -20.04 -12.56
N LYS A 15 -12.81 -20.92 -12.80
CA LYS A 15 -11.45 -20.78 -12.31
C LYS A 15 -11.02 -19.43 -12.86
N THR A 16 -11.38 -18.36 -12.16
CA THR A 16 -10.77 -17.05 -12.33
C THR A 16 -9.31 -17.30 -12.02
N ASP A 17 -8.52 -17.35 -13.08
CA ASP A 17 -7.08 -17.32 -13.04
C ASP A 17 -6.68 -16.22 -12.05
N LYS A 18 -6.28 -16.62 -10.83
CA LYS A 18 -5.99 -15.68 -9.75
C LYS A 18 -4.60 -15.12 -10.03
N THR A 19 -4.50 -14.21 -10.99
CA THR A 19 -3.38 -13.27 -10.99
C THR A 19 -3.40 -12.60 -9.62
N PRO A 20 -2.32 -12.68 -8.83
CA PRO A 20 -2.30 -11.99 -7.56
C PRO A 20 -2.45 -10.49 -7.84
N GLU A 21 -3.60 -9.92 -7.48
CA GLU A 21 -3.87 -8.50 -7.59
C GLU A 21 -2.91 -7.78 -6.64
N PHE A 22 -2.04 -6.92 -7.18
CA PHE A 22 -1.16 -6.11 -6.36
C PHE A 22 -1.98 -5.08 -5.57
N ARG A 23 -1.84 -5.08 -4.24
CA ARG A 23 -2.49 -4.12 -3.35
C ARG A 23 -1.57 -3.75 -2.19
N PHE A 24 -1.62 -2.51 -1.73
CA PHE A 24 -0.97 -2.10 -0.49
C PHE A 24 -1.67 -2.72 0.74
N SER A 25 -0.91 -2.86 1.83
CA SER A 25 -1.48 -3.25 3.11
C SER A 25 -2.47 -2.18 3.61
N ARG A 26 -3.47 -2.60 4.40
CA ARG A 26 -4.47 -1.68 4.97
C ARG A 26 -3.92 -0.79 6.08
N ALA A 27 -2.80 -1.18 6.68
CA ALA A 27 -2.08 -0.44 7.70
C ALA A 27 -0.57 -0.47 7.38
N PRO A 28 0.19 0.54 7.80
CA PRO A 28 -0.26 1.77 8.49
C PRO A 28 -1.04 2.73 7.56
N SER A 29 -1.99 3.48 8.12
CA SER A 29 -2.63 4.61 7.43
C SER A 29 -1.73 5.85 7.44
N LEU A 30 -2.08 6.89 6.67
CA LEU A 30 -1.32 8.14 6.67
C LEU A 30 -1.30 8.82 8.05
N GLU A 31 -2.40 8.73 8.80
CA GLU A 31 -2.45 9.26 10.17
C GLU A 31 -1.54 8.46 11.10
N ASP A 32 -1.49 7.13 10.94
CA ASP A 32 -0.56 6.29 11.71
C ASP A 32 0.89 6.69 11.40
N ILE A 33 1.24 6.91 10.13
CA ILE A 33 2.57 7.35 9.71
C ILE A 33 2.92 8.72 10.30
N ARG A 34 1.97 9.67 10.27
CA ARG A 34 2.15 11.00 10.89
C ARG A 34 2.44 10.89 12.37
N VAL A 35 1.67 10.07 13.10
CA VAL A 35 1.88 9.86 14.54
C VAL A 35 3.23 9.18 14.81
N MET A 36 3.57 8.12 14.07
CA MET A 36 4.86 7.43 14.22
C MET A 36 6.04 8.39 13.99
N GLN A 37 6.01 9.19 12.93
CA GLN A 37 7.05 10.17 12.61
C GLN A 37 7.15 11.25 13.71
N SER A 38 6.01 11.75 14.19
CA SER A 38 6.01 12.78 15.24
C SER A 38 6.61 12.29 16.55
N ARG A 39 6.32 11.04 16.96
CA ARG A 39 6.91 10.42 18.15
C ARG A 39 8.42 10.26 18.01
N PHE A 40 8.87 9.77 16.86
CA PHE A 40 10.28 9.60 16.56
C PHE A 40 11.07 10.92 16.66
N ALA A 41 10.47 12.01 16.18
CA ALA A 41 11.07 13.35 16.23
C ALA A 41 11.09 13.92 17.65
N ALA A 42 9.99 13.77 18.39
CA ALA A 42 9.85 14.27 19.76
C ALA A 42 10.85 13.60 20.72
N GLU A 43 11.06 12.29 20.61
CA GLU A 43 12.06 11.54 21.42
C GLU A 43 13.49 12.06 21.27
N ARG A 44 13.78 12.77 20.16
CA ARG A 44 15.10 13.29 19.81
C ARG A 44 15.20 14.80 19.90
N ASP A 45 14.12 15.47 20.32
CA ASP A 45 14.01 16.93 20.31
C ASP A 45 14.29 17.53 18.91
N TRP A 46 13.84 16.85 17.85
CA TRP A 46 14.08 17.24 16.46
C TRP A 46 13.02 18.16 15.86
N GLU A 47 11.97 18.47 16.62
CA GLU A 47 10.88 19.36 16.18
C GLU A 47 11.41 20.73 15.73
N GLN A 48 12.47 21.23 16.37
CA GLN A 48 13.15 22.47 16.00
C GLN A 48 13.70 22.49 14.56
N PHE A 49 14.02 21.32 13.99
CA PHE A 49 14.52 21.20 12.62
C PHE A 49 13.41 20.97 11.59
N HIS A 50 12.18 20.63 12.03
CA HIS A 50 11.04 20.32 11.16
C HIS A 50 10.29 21.57 10.67
N THR A 51 11.04 22.58 10.19
CA THR A 51 10.43 23.70 9.48
C THR A 51 9.96 23.26 8.09
N PRO A 52 8.92 23.88 7.49
CA PRO A 52 8.43 23.49 6.16
C PRO A 52 9.51 23.47 5.07
N ARG A 53 10.45 24.44 5.11
CA ARG A 53 11.57 24.50 4.17
C ARG A 53 12.54 23.33 4.36
N ASN A 54 12.89 23.00 5.60
CA ASN A 54 13.82 21.91 5.89
C ASN A 54 13.25 20.56 5.47
N LEU A 55 11.97 20.32 5.76
CA LEU A 55 11.29 19.09 5.35
C LEU A 55 11.21 18.97 3.82
N LEU A 56 10.95 20.07 3.11
CA LEU A 56 10.97 20.09 1.65
C LEU A 56 12.36 19.73 1.09
N LEU A 57 13.42 20.32 1.66
CA LEU A 57 14.79 20.02 1.23
C LEU A 57 15.20 18.57 1.53
N ALA A 58 14.80 18.03 2.69
CA ALA A 58 14.99 16.62 3.01
C ALA A 58 14.28 15.72 1.99
N LEU A 59 13.02 16.00 1.66
CA LEU A 59 12.27 15.28 0.62
C LEU A 59 12.98 15.33 -0.75
N VAL A 60 13.50 16.48 -1.15
CA VAL A 60 14.26 16.61 -2.40
C VAL A 60 15.52 15.74 -2.39
N GLY A 61 16.20 15.62 -1.24
CA GLY A 61 17.32 14.68 -1.05
C GLY A 61 16.92 13.23 -1.31
N GLU A 62 15.83 12.77 -0.68
CA GLU A 62 15.29 11.40 -0.86
C GLU A 62 14.90 11.11 -2.33
N VAL A 63 14.33 12.11 -3.04
CA VAL A 63 14.02 11.98 -4.48
C VAL A 63 15.30 11.87 -5.31
N GLY A 64 16.36 12.58 -4.92
CA GLY A 64 17.68 12.46 -5.52
C GLY A 64 18.24 11.05 -5.37
N GLU A 65 18.26 10.52 -4.14
CA GLU A 65 18.71 9.14 -3.85
C GLU A 65 17.91 8.09 -4.63
N LEU A 66 16.58 8.23 -4.69
CA LEU A 66 15.75 7.33 -5.49
C LEU A 66 16.11 7.39 -6.99
N SER A 67 16.44 8.58 -7.49
CA SER A 67 16.84 8.77 -8.89
C SER A 67 18.21 8.17 -9.21
N GLU A 68 19.09 7.99 -8.21
CA GLU A 68 20.39 7.31 -8.39
C GLU A 68 20.25 5.79 -8.57
N ILE A 69 19.11 5.21 -8.18
CA ILE A 69 18.83 3.77 -8.33
C ILE A 69 18.34 3.42 -9.76
N LEU A 70 17.87 4.42 -10.51
CA LEU A 70 17.38 4.29 -11.89
C LEU A 70 18.53 4.25 -12.91
#